data_AF-A0A957PXN6-F1
#
_entry.id   AF-A0A957PXN6-F1
#
_cell.length_a   1.000
_cell.length_b   1.000
_cell.length_c   1.000
_cell.angle_alpha   90.00
_cell.angle_beta   90.00
_cell.angle_gamma   90.00
#
_symmetry.space_group_name_H-M   'P 1'
#
loop_
_entity.id
_entity.type
_entity.pdbx_description
1 polymer ?
#
loop_
_entity_poly.entity_id
_entity_poly.type
_entity_poly.pdbx_seq_one_letter_code
_entity_poly.pdbx_strand_id
1 'polypeptide(L)'
;MPIRHPAPNPPFNIIRMSHVELGVRNLDRARHFYVETLGLIETEQVGNSLYLRGLEERNHHSFVLTEMAEPVALRLGFKVAAENDLSFIEAHCEQLGLPTTW
;
A
#
# COMPACT_ATOMS: atom_id res chain seq x y z
N MET A 1 22.50 0.55 -24.14
CA MET A 1 22.84 1.54 -23.09
C MET A 1 22.62 0.89 -21.73
N PRO A 2 23.53 0.98 -20.76
CA PRO A 2 23.20 0.59 -19.40
C PRO A 2 22.17 1.57 -18.84
N ILE A 3 21.06 1.05 -18.33
CA ILE A 3 20.08 1.85 -17.60
C ILE A 3 20.78 2.31 -16.32
N ARG A 4 21.17 3.59 -16.26
CA ARG A 4 21.64 4.17 -14.99
C ARG A 4 20.44 4.21 -14.07
N HIS A 5 20.49 3.46 -12.96
CA HIS A 5 19.50 3.60 -11.91
C HIS A 5 19.63 5.02 -11.36
N PRO A 6 18.59 5.88 -11.46
CA PRO A 6 18.69 7.28 -11.05
C PRO A 6 18.73 7.45 -9.53
N ALA A 7 18.39 6.39 -8.78
CA ALA A 7 18.36 6.43 -7.33
C ALA A 7 19.75 6.16 -6.73
N PRO A 8 20.14 6.89 -5.66
CA PRO A 8 21.24 6.49 -4.78
C PRO A 8 21.05 5.03 -4.35
N ASN A 9 22.14 4.30 -4.10
CA ASN A 9 22.05 2.94 -3.54
C ASN A 9 21.77 3.06 -2.04
N PRO A 10 20.51 2.97 -1.58
CA PRO A 10 20.20 3.14 -0.17
C PRO A 10 20.60 1.86 0.60
N PRO A 11 20.74 1.92 1.93
CA PRO A 11 21.07 0.74 2.74
C PRO A 11 19.92 -0.29 2.83
N PHE A 12 18.77 -0.03 2.20
CA PHE A 12 17.58 -0.89 2.21
C PHE A 12 17.13 -1.25 0.79
N ASN A 13 16.39 -2.36 0.67
CA ASN A 13 15.88 -2.84 -0.61
C ASN A 13 14.33 -2.91 -0.65
N ILE A 14 13.72 -2.00 -1.41
CA ILE A 14 12.29 -2.03 -1.73
C ILE A 14 12.08 -2.88 -2.99
N ILE A 15 11.31 -3.96 -2.89
CA ILE A 15 11.01 -4.87 -4.01
C ILE A 15 9.95 -4.27 -4.93
N ARG A 16 8.82 -3.84 -4.35
CA ARG A 16 7.64 -3.37 -5.09
C ARG A 16 6.65 -2.64 -4.20
N MET A 17 5.71 -1.95 -4.81
CA MET A 17 4.46 -1.57 -4.14
C MET A 17 3.69 -2.84 -3.73
N SER A 18 3.22 -2.87 -2.49
CA SER A 18 2.50 -3.99 -1.90
C SER A 18 1.00 -3.75 -1.89
N HIS A 19 0.58 -2.63 -1.31
CA HIS A 19 -0.83 -2.28 -1.18
C HIS A 19 -1.03 -0.77 -1.11
N VAL A 20 -2.24 -0.33 -1.39
CA VAL A 20 -2.70 1.04 -1.15
C VAL A 20 -3.96 1.01 -0.31
N GLU A 21 -4.10 1.97 0.59
CA GLU A 21 -5.32 2.22 1.35
C GLU A 21 -5.89 3.57 0.92
N LEU A 22 -7.14 3.57 0.45
CA LEU A 22 -7.86 4.76 0.03
C LEU A 22 -9.05 5.02 0.95
N GLY A 23 -9.14 6.26 1.42
CA GLY A 23 -10.35 6.80 2.02
C GLY A 23 -11.44 7.00 0.98
N VAL A 24 -12.64 6.49 1.24
CA VAL A 24 -13.81 6.65 0.38
C VAL A 24 -15.03 7.15 1.15
N ARG A 25 -15.87 7.97 0.54
CA ARG A 25 -17.05 8.55 1.19
C ARG A 25 -18.21 7.59 1.46
N ASN A 26 -18.27 6.51 0.69
CA ASN A 26 -19.34 5.53 0.79
C ASN A 26 -18.79 4.19 0.32
N LEU A 27 -18.77 3.22 1.23
CA LEU A 27 -18.12 1.94 0.97
C LEU A 27 -18.89 1.12 -0.07
N ASP A 28 -20.21 1.16 -0.07
CA ASP A 28 -21.04 0.40 -1.03
C ASP A 28 -20.85 0.88 -2.47
N ARG A 29 -20.81 2.20 -2.69
CA ARG A 29 -20.50 2.77 -4.01
C ARG A 29 -19.09 2.41 -4.47
N ALA A 30 -18.13 2.40 -3.55
CA ALA A 30 -16.77 2.01 -3.84
C ALA A 30 -16.69 0.51 -4.18
N ARG A 31 -17.37 -0.35 -3.40
CA ARG A 31 -17.50 -1.79 -3.69
C ARG A 31 -18.08 -2.03 -5.07
N HIS A 32 -19.19 -1.37 -5.42
CA HIS A 32 -19.79 -1.50 -6.74
C HIS A 32 -18.79 -1.17 -7.87
N PHE A 33 -17.99 -0.11 -7.69
CA PHE A 33 -16.98 0.24 -8.67
C PHE A 33 -15.80 -0.77 -8.71
N TYR A 34 -15.15 -1.01 -7.58
CA TYR A 34 -13.91 -1.79 -7.54
C TYR A 34 -14.13 -3.30 -7.66
N VAL A 35 -15.23 -3.82 -7.12
CA VAL A 35 -15.55 -5.25 -7.16
C VAL A 35 -16.39 -5.58 -8.39
N GLU A 36 -17.56 -4.95 -8.55
CA GLU A 36 -18.50 -5.34 -9.62
C GLU A 36 -18.08 -4.82 -10.99
N THR A 37 -17.56 -3.59 -11.08
CA THR A 37 -17.18 -2.99 -12.37
C THR A 37 -15.75 -3.36 -12.78
N LEU A 38 -14.77 -3.22 -11.88
CA LEU A 38 -13.37 -3.51 -12.17
C LEU A 38 -12.98 -4.98 -11.97
N GLY A 39 -13.73 -5.74 -11.18
CA GLY A 39 -13.45 -7.16 -10.94
C GLY A 39 -12.36 -7.44 -9.92
N LEU A 40 -12.06 -6.52 -9.00
CA LEU A 40 -11.21 -6.85 -7.86
C LEU A 40 -11.93 -7.84 -6.94
N ILE A 41 -11.15 -8.74 -6.35
CA ILE A 41 -11.68 -9.82 -5.52
C ILE A 41 -11.72 -9.34 -4.07
N GLU A 42 -12.92 -9.31 -3.49
CA GLU A 42 -13.11 -9.08 -2.06
C GLU A 42 -12.52 -10.26 -1.26
N THR A 43 -11.58 -9.95 -0.36
CA THR A 43 -10.92 -10.95 0.49
C THR A 43 -11.49 -10.94 1.90
N GLU A 44 -11.72 -9.74 2.45
CA GLU A 44 -12.25 -9.58 3.81
C GLU A 44 -12.93 -8.20 3.93
N GLN A 45 -13.92 -8.09 4.81
CA GLN A 45 -14.42 -6.81 5.30
C GLN A 45 -14.31 -6.79 6.82
N VAL A 46 -13.70 -5.75 7.37
CA VAL A 46 -13.57 -5.53 8.82
C VAL A 46 -13.99 -4.11 9.15
N GLY A 47 -15.06 -3.96 9.93
CA GLY A 47 -15.62 -2.66 10.27
C GLY A 47 -15.98 -1.86 9.01
N ASN A 48 -15.41 -0.65 8.90
CA ASN A 48 -15.60 0.26 7.77
C ASN A 48 -14.53 0.10 6.67
N SER A 49 -13.75 -0.98 6.68
CA SER A 49 -12.69 -1.25 5.70
C SER A 49 -12.96 -2.51 4.89
N LEU A 50 -12.75 -2.41 3.58
CA LEU A 50 -12.89 -3.47 2.60
C LEU A 50 -11.53 -3.81 1.98
N TYR A 51 -11.11 -5.06 2.13
CA TYR A 51 -9.82 -5.56 1.67
C TYR A 51 -9.99 -6.31 0.35
N LEU A 52 -9.32 -5.83 -0.68
CA LEU A 52 -9.42 -6.30 -2.04
C LEU A 52 -8.06 -6.75 -2.57
N ARG A 53 -8.09 -7.66 -3.55
CA ARG A 53 -6.90 -8.11 -4.27
C ARG A 53 -7.17 -8.28 -5.75
N GLY A 54 -6.10 -8.13 -6.55
CA GLY A 54 -6.10 -8.55 -7.94
C GLY A 54 -6.05 -10.07 -8.06
N LEU A 55 -6.39 -10.61 -9.22
CA LEU A 55 -6.45 -12.05 -9.48
C LEU A 55 -5.12 -12.77 -9.19
N GLU A 56 -3.99 -12.16 -9.54
CA GLU A 56 -2.65 -12.75 -9.38
C GLU A 56 -1.94 -12.33 -8.08
N GLU A 57 -2.59 -11.53 -7.22
CA GLU A 57 -1.97 -11.16 -5.94
C GLU A 57 -2.03 -12.34 -4.97
N ARG A 58 -0.88 -12.66 -4.39
CA ARG A 58 -0.67 -13.81 -3.51
C ARG A 58 -0.75 -13.45 -2.03
N ASN A 59 -0.58 -12.18 -1.70
CA ASN A 59 -0.77 -11.68 -0.33
C ASN A 59 -2.26 -11.56 0.01
N HIS A 60 -2.55 -11.24 1.26
CA HIS A 60 -3.93 -11.05 1.75
C HIS A 60 -4.70 -10.02 0.93
N HIS A 61 -4.07 -8.89 0.60
CA HIS A 61 -4.68 -7.81 -0.15
C HIS A 61 -3.62 -7.02 -0.91
N SER A 62 -4.04 -6.29 -1.94
CA SER A 62 -3.24 -5.26 -2.60
C SER A 62 -3.95 -3.90 -2.64
N PHE A 63 -5.20 -3.84 -2.18
CA PHE A 63 -6.01 -2.63 -2.24
C PHE A 63 -7.02 -2.60 -1.09
N VAL A 64 -7.08 -1.50 -0.36
CA VAL A 64 -7.96 -1.32 0.80
C VAL A 64 -8.81 -0.07 0.59
N LEU A 65 -10.10 -0.19 0.88
CA LEU A 65 -11.05 0.91 0.84
C LEU A 65 -11.60 1.13 2.25
N THR A 66 -11.41 2.32 2.80
CA THR A 66 -11.85 2.65 4.16
C THR A 66 -12.84 3.80 4.12
N GLU A 67 -14.03 3.60 4.70
CA GLU A 67 -15.07 4.63 4.69
C GLU A 67 -14.71 5.80 5.61
N MET A 68 -14.68 7.01 5.06
CA MET A 68 -14.38 8.25 5.78
C MET A 68 -14.97 9.48 5.08
N ALA A 69 -15.08 10.60 5.78
CA ALA A 69 -15.70 11.81 5.27
C ALA A 69 -14.99 12.41 4.03
N GLU A 70 -13.65 12.34 4.00
CA GLU A 70 -12.85 12.93 2.93
C GLU A 70 -12.07 11.89 2.13
N PRO A 71 -12.21 11.84 0.79
CA PRO A 71 -11.41 10.94 -0.04
C PRO A 71 -9.94 11.31 -0.01
N VAL A 72 -9.07 10.36 0.32
CA VAL A 72 -7.63 10.59 0.43
C VAL A 72 -6.85 9.28 0.22
N ALA A 73 -5.62 9.37 -0.25
CA ALA A 73 -4.69 8.25 -0.16
C ALA A 73 -4.16 8.18 1.29
N LEU A 74 -4.62 7.20 2.05
CA LEU A 74 -4.27 7.04 3.47
C LEU A 74 -2.86 6.47 3.62
N ARG A 75 -2.56 5.39 2.87
CA ARG A 75 -1.28 4.67 2.97
C ARG A 75 -0.84 4.13 1.63
N LEU A 76 0.47 4.18 1.40
CA LEU A 76 1.15 3.48 0.31
C LEU A 76 2.13 2.50 0.96
N GLY A 77 1.84 1.21 0.87
CA GLY A 77 2.65 0.15 1.44
C GLY A 77 3.65 -0.38 0.42
N PHE A 78 4.91 -0.49 0.82
CA PHE A 78 5.99 -1.06 -0.01
C PHE A 78 6.53 -2.32 0.65
N LYS A 79 6.72 -3.37 -0.15
CA LYS A 79 7.31 -4.62 0.32
C LYS A 79 8.83 -4.52 0.25
N VAL A 80 9.49 -4.78 1.36
CA VAL A 80 10.95 -4.87 1.46
C VAL A 80 11.46 -6.31 1.29
N ALA A 81 12.75 -6.46 1.00
CA ALA A 81 13.35 -7.75 0.73
C ALA A 81 13.61 -8.60 1.99
N ALA A 82 13.92 -7.95 3.10
CA ALA A 82 14.16 -8.58 4.38
C ALA A 82 13.64 -7.71 5.53
N GLU A 83 13.44 -8.31 6.70
CA GLU A 83 12.88 -7.63 7.87
C GLU A 83 13.77 -6.47 8.36
N ASN A 84 15.09 -6.64 8.30
CA ASN A 84 16.07 -5.60 8.65
C ASN A 84 16.03 -4.37 7.73
N ASP A 85 15.50 -4.49 6.50
CA ASP A 85 15.30 -3.34 5.62
C ASP A 85 14.34 -2.31 6.25
N LEU A 86 13.40 -2.75 7.10
CA LEU A 86 12.50 -1.82 7.80
C LEU A 86 13.26 -0.92 8.76
N SER A 87 14.19 -1.47 9.55
CA SER A 87 15.06 -0.68 10.44
C SER A 87 15.99 0.26 9.67
N PHE A 88 16.47 -0.17 8.50
CA PHE A 88 17.28 0.70 7.63
C PHE A 88 16.46 1.85 7.04
N ILE A 89 15.19 1.62 6.69
CA ILE A 89 14.27 2.66 6.25
C ILE A 89 13.99 3.64 7.39
N GLU A 90 13.73 3.15 8.61
CA GLU A 90 13.54 4.01 9.78
C GLU A 90 14.74 4.93 9.99
N ALA A 91 15.94 4.36 10.10
CA ALA A 91 17.17 5.14 10.28
C ALA A 91 17.40 6.15 9.15
N HIS A 92 17.00 5.81 7.91
CA HIS A 92 17.07 6.74 6.78
C HIS A 92 16.05 7.87 6.90
N CYS A 93 14.82 7.60 7.31
CA CYS A 93 13.80 8.62 7.58
C CYS A 93 14.25 9.57 8.70
N GLU A 94 14.83 9.05 9.78
CA GLU A 94 15.38 9.85 10.88
C GLU A 94 16.49 10.80 10.39
N GLN A 95 17.41 10.32 9.55
CA GLN A 95 18.45 11.15 8.93
C GLN A 95 17.88 12.28 8.07
N LEU A 96 16.72 12.06 7.46
CA LEU A 96 15.98 13.06 6.69
C LEU A 96 15.09 13.96 7.55
N GLY A 97 15.01 13.71 8.86
CA GLY A 97 14.13 14.43 9.79
C GLY A 97 12.63 14.11 9.59
N LEU A 98 12.32 12.93 9.03
CA LEU A 98 10.96 12.48 8.81
C LEU A 98 10.48 11.62 9.99
N PRO A 99 9.21 11.78 10.44
CA PRO A 99 8.67 10.99 11.53
C PRO A 99 8.43 9.53 11.11
N THR A 100 8.66 8.60 12.04
CA THR A 100 8.38 7.16 11.87
C THR A 100 7.46 6.66 12.98
N THR A 101 6.74 5.57 12.71
CA THR A 101 5.96 4.83 13.71
C THR A 101 6.02 3.35 13.36
N TRP A 102 6.10 2.52 14.39
CA TRP A 102 6.02 1.06 14.29
C TRP A 102 4.63 0.55 14.68
#